data_AF-A0A3D3WU26-F1
#
_entry.id   AF-A0A3D3WU26-F1
#
_cell.length_a   1.000
_cell.length_b   1.000
_cell.length_c   1.000
_cell.angle_alpha   90.00
_cell.angle_beta   90.00
_cell.angle_gamma   90.00
#
_symmetry.space_group_name_H-M   'P 1'
#
loop_
_entity.id
_entity.type
_entity.pdbx_description
1 polymer ?
#
loop_
_entity_poly.entity_id
_entity_poly.type
_entity_poly.pdbx_seq_one_letter_code
_entity_poly.pdbx_strand_id
1 'polypeptide(L)'
;MTPVAMVVLPTPLRTPAMTMVAAIQISLLQMPWPVSGAHYNRRPAKTQMTPAAPCTARLTSDRSEHTFRSIWKEYIVPSRYGEVMPKLEVLSEIQRKSMLMWPCVDHDDTPWTPMAKPLFESKVALVTTAGLHVRGDKPFIATQKGGDTSFRVIPRSAGVNDIVQSHTSIGFDHTGIYRDLNVTFPIDRLKELVDDGKIGSLSDNYYSFMGALRDVTGIVEESGPEVARRLKDEGVEVVLLTPT
;
A
#
# COMPACT_ATOMS: atom_id res chain seq x y z
N MET A 1 -9.76 -21.71 -19.52
CA MET A 1 -8.64 -20.93 -18.94
C MET A 1 -9.25 -19.81 -18.12
N THR A 2 -9.23 -19.91 -16.79
CA THR A 2 -9.85 -18.94 -15.88
C THR A 2 -8.88 -17.79 -15.63
N PRO A 3 -9.27 -16.51 -15.85
CA PRO A 3 -8.41 -15.36 -15.61
C PRO A 3 -8.49 -14.90 -14.13
N VAL A 4 -7.39 -14.35 -13.60
CA VAL A 4 -7.27 -13.80 -12.24
C VAL A 4 -7.83 -12.37 -12.24
N ALA A 5 -8.85 -12.10 -11.44
CA ALA A 5 -9.54 -10.82 -11.37
C ALA A 5 -8.80 -9.81 -10.48
N MET A 6 -8.74 -8.55 -10.92
CA MET A 6 -8.17 -7.42 -10.19
C MET A 6 -9.24 -6.33 -10.10
N VAL A 7 -9.54 -5.81 -8.91
CA VAL A 7 -10.74 -4.96 -8.67
C VAL A 7 -10.49 -3.42 -8.82
N VAL A 8 -10.56 -2.80 -10.02
CA VAL A 8 -10.94 -1.40 -10.35
C VAL A 8 -11.87 -1.28 -11.61
N LEU A 9 -13.16 -0.88 -11.45
CA LEU A 9 -14.26 -0.76 -12.47
C LEU A 9 -13.99 0.22 -13.67
N PRO A 10 -14.71 0.19 -14.84
CA PRO A 10 -15.13 -0.90 -15.75
C PRO A 10 -14.73 -0.72 -17.26
N THR A 11 -14.75 -1.83 -18.03
CA THR A 11 -14.73 -2.07 -19.53
C THR A 11 -13.43 -2.66 -20.16
N PRO A 12 -13.48 -3.53 -21.21
CA PRO A 12 -12.87 -4.87 -21.12
C PRO A 12 -11.72 -5.25 -22.11
N LEU A 13 -10.91 -6.27 -21.70
CA LEU A 13 -9.96 -7.16 -22.45
C LEU A 13 -8.57 -6.56 -22.76
N ARG A 14 -7.37 -7.16 -22.54
CA ARG A 14 -6.88 -8.56 -22.63
C ARG A 14 -5.55 -8.76 -21.83
N THR A 15 -5.34 -9.97 -21.29
CA THR A 15 -4.10 -10.58 -20.71
C THR A 15 -3.69 -10.28 -19.23
N PRO A 16 -3.43 -11.33 -18.41
CA PRO A 16 -3.27 -11.22 -16.95
C PRO A 16 -1.89 -10.76 -16.44
N ALA A 17 -0.84 -10.78 -17.28
CA ALA A 17 0.51 -10.39 -16.85
C ALA A 17 0.70 -8.86 -16.83
N MET A 18 0.11 -8.14 -17.80
CA MET A 18 0.08 -6.67 -17.82
C MET A 18 -0.76 -6.09 -16.67
N THR A 19 -1.73 -6.86 -16.17
CA THR A 19 -2.62 -6.51 -15.05
C THR A 19 -1.92 -6.21 -13.75
N MET A 20 -1.01 -7.08 -13.32
CA MET A 20 -0.33 -6.89 -12.04
C MET A 20 0.66 -5.73 -12.08
N VAL A 21 1.25 -5.49 -13.25
CA VAL A 21 2.28 -4.48 -13.48
C VAL A 21 1.72 -3.05 -13.43
N ALA A 22 0.59 -2.79 -14.10
CA ALA A 22 0.01 -1.45 -14.12
C ALA A 22 -0.46 -1.00 -12.72
N ALA A 23 -1.01 -1.91 -11.92
CA ALA A 23 -1.53 -1.58 -10.59
C ALA A 23 -0.42 -1.44 -9.53
N ILE A 24 0.71 -2.17 -9.68
CA ILE A 24 1.93 -1.89 -8.92
C ILE A 24 2.44 -0.49 -9.27
N GLN A 25 2.52 -0.14 -10.55
CA GLN A 25 3.00 1.17 -11.01
C GLN A 25 2.13 2.35 -10.54
N ILE A 26 0.80 2.20 -10.53
CA ILE A 26 -0.14 3.19 -9.97
C ILE A 26 0.11 3.42 -8.47
N SER A 27 0.45 2.36 -7.72
CA SER A 27 0.79 2.44 -6.30
C SER A 27 2.14 3.13 -6.03
N LEU A 28 3.06 3.15 -7.01
CA LEU A 28 4.37 3.82 -6.89
C LEU A 28 4.29 5.36 -7.01
N LEU A 29 3.16 5.89 -7.49
CA LEU A 29 2.97 7.32 -7.79
C LEU A 29 2.57 8.17 -6.57
N GLN A 30 2.47 7.58 -5.36
CA GLN A 30 2.19 8.34 -4.14
C GLN A 30 3.49 8.70 -3.40
N MET A 31 4.06 9.87 -3.69
CA MET A 31 5.19 10.43 -2.93
C MET A 31 4.85 11.78 -2.29
N PRO A 32 5.15 11.99 -1.00
CA PRO A 32 5.41 13.31 -0.45
C PRO A 32 6.89 13.73 -0.59
N TRP A 33 7.09 15.03 -0.41
CA TRP A 33 8.12 15.90 -0.98
C TRP A 33 9.47 15.93 -0.22
N PRO A 34 10.56 16.43 -0.85
CA PRO A 34 11.83 16.65 -0.15
C PRO A 34 11.80 17.92 0.72
N VAL A 35 12.22 17.78 1.98
CA VAL A 35 12.47 18.88 2.92
C VAL A 35 13.82 19.53 2.59
N SER A 36 13.80 20.82 2.25
CA SER A 36 15.00 21.67 2.17
C SER A 36 15.04 22.63 3.36
N GLY A 37 15.93 22.33 4.31
CA GLY A 37 16.68 23.23 5.22
C GLY A 37 15.98 24.41 5.91
N ALA A 38 15.94 24.39 7.24
CA ALA A 38 16.08 25.61 8.06
C ALA A 38 16.55 25.31 9.51
N HIS A 39 17.71 25.87 9.82
CA HIS A 39 18.29 26.32 11.10
C HIS A 39 17.79 25.81 12.47
N TYR A 40 18.79 25.36 13.24
CA TYR A 40 18.77 25.12 14.68
C TYR A 40 18.70 26.45 15.45
N ASN A 41 17.74 26.61 16.37
CA ASN A 41 17.89 27.55 17.48
C ASN A 41 17.19 27.07 18.77
N ARG A 42 17.81 27.33 19.91
CA ARG A 42 17.51 26.74 21.24
C ARG A 42 16.59 27.60 22.14
N ARG A 43 15.68 26.91 22.86
CA ARG A 43 15.13 27.12 24.25
C ARG A 43 14.09 28.25 24.51
N PRO A 44 13.34 28.26 25.66
CA PRO A 44 12.81 27.15 26.49
C PRO A 44 11.34 27.31 27.07
N ALA A 45 10.74 26.16 27.41
CA ALA A 45 9.90 25.80 28.59
C ALA A 45 8.50 26.39 28.95
N LYS A 46 7.67 25.46 29.50
CA LYS A 46 6.45 25.53 30.37
C LYS A 46 5.10 25.62 29.63
N THR A 47 4.14 24.71 29.82
CA THR A 47 3.25 24.60 31.01
C THR A 47 2.51 23.24 31.08
N GLN A 48 2.06 22.87 32.28
CA GLN A 48 1.58 21.58 32.81
C GLN A 48 0.18 21.10 32.38
N MET A 49 -0.07 19.79 32.61
CA MET A 49 -1.31 18.99 32.50
C MET A 49 -2.42 19.36 33.50
N THR A 50 -3.68 18.98 33.19
CA THR A 50 -4.59 18.28 34.14
C THR A 50 -5.71 17.49 33.40
N PRO A 51 -6.32 16.44 34.02
CA PRO A 51 -7.09 15.38 33.35
C PRO A 51 -8.62 15.41 33.61
N ALA A 52 -9.40 14.63 32.85
CA ALA A 52 -10.77 14.26 33.23
C ALA A 52 -11.14 12.83 32.79
N ALA A 53 -11.82 12.10 33.68
CA ALA A 53 -12.32 10.72 33.54
C ALA A 53 -13.88 10.71 33.48
N PRO A 54 -14.57 9.55 33.59
CA PRO A 54 -15.22 8.83 32.50
C PRO A 54 -16.76 8.96 32.52
N CYS A 55 -17.43 8.73 31.38
CA CYS A 55 -18.90 8.67 31.32
C CYS A 55 -19.40 7.46 30.52
N THR A 56 -20.13 6.59 31.24
CA THR A 56 -20.91 5.45 30.73
C THR A 56 -22.22 5.92 30.11
N ALA A 57 -22.57 5.43 28.90
CA ALA A 57 -23.97 5.40 28.46
C ALA A 57 -24.21 4.23 27.48
N ARG A 58 -25.19 3.39 27.85
CA ARG A 58 -25.81 2.33 27.06
C ARG A 58 -27.04 2.96 26.38
N LEU A 59 -27.27 2.71 25.07
CA LEU A 59 -28.53 2.25 24.46
C LEU A 59 -28.66 2.56 22.95
N THR A 60 -29.22 1.54 22.28
CA THR A 60 -30.12 1.55 21.11
C THR A 60 -29.59 1.83 19.71
N SER A 61 -30.08 0.95 18.83
CA SER A 61 -29.80 0.74 17.42
C SER A 61 -30.40 1.84 16.54
N ASP A 62 -29.66 2.93 16.31
CA ASP A 62 -29.86 3.78 15.11
C ASP A 62 -28.69 4.78 14.85
N ARG A 63 -27.42 4.36 15.02
CA ARG A 63 -26.29 5.32 15.05
C ARG A 63 -25.00 4.86 14.38
N SER A 64 -25.06 4.20 13.22
CA SER A 64 -23.87 3.72 12.52
C SER A 64 -23.20 4.76 11.61
N GLU A 65 -23.93 5.72 11.01
CA GLU A 65 -23.30 6.69 10.09
C GLU A 65 -22.66 7.91 10.78
N HIS A 66 -23.26 8.40 11.88
CA HIS A 66 -22.74 9.60 12.54
C HIS A 66 -21.49 9.34 13.40
N THR A 67 -21.34 8.11 13.90
CA THR A 67 -20.22 7.74 14.79
C THR A 67 -18.93 7.48 14.00
N PHE A 68 -19.04 7.04 12.73
CA PHE A 68 -17.86 6.81 11.88
C PHE A 68 -17.15 8.13 11.53
N ARG A 69 -17.89 9.20 11.26
CA ARG A 69 -17.29 10.53 11.00
C ARG A 69 -16.71 11.20 12.24
N SER A 70 -17.23 10.92 13.44
CA SER A 70 -16.76 11.57 14.67
C SER A 70 -15.43 11.00 15.15
N ILE A 71 -15.23 9.68 15.04
CA ILE A 71 -13.99 9.02 15.50
C ILE A 71 -12.79 9.45 14.65
N TRP A 72 -12.96 9.66 13.34
CA TRP A 72 -11.88 10.06 12.45
C TRP A 72 -11.55 11.56 12.49
N LYS A 73 -12.47 12.42 12.94
CA LYS A 73 -12.16 13.86 13.11
C LYS A 73 -11.17 14.13 14.25
N GLU A 74 -11.12 13.27 15.26
CA GLU A 74 -10.36 13.50 16.48
C GLU A 74 -8.89 13.04 16.37
N TYR A 75 -8.57 12.14 15.42
CA TYR A 75 -7.22 11.63 15.17
C TYR A 75 -6.53 12.24 13.94
N ILE A 76 -7.22 13.09 13.17
CA ILE A 76 -6.55 13.93 12.16
C ILE A 76 -5.84 15.05 12.92
N VAL A 77 -4.55 14.86 13.18
CA VAL A 77 -3.65 15.96 13.54
C VAL A 77 -3.83 17.01 12.45
N PRO A 78 -4.23 18.26 12.77
CA PRO A 78 -4.34 19.29 11.77
C PRO A 78 -2.98 19.41 11.08
N SER A 79 -2.96 19.06 9.79
CA SER A 79 -1.81 19.35 8.95
C SER A 79 -1.52 20.84 9.12
N ARG A 80 -0.32 21.18 9.62
CA ARG A 80 0.13 22.58 9.63
C ARG A 80 0.23 23.17 8.21
N TYR A 81 0.12 22.32 7.20
CA TYR A 81 -0.12 22.69 5.82
C TYR A 81 -1.63 22.74 5.58
N GLY A 82 -2.20 23.93 5.64
CA GLY A 82 -3.55 24.18 5.13
C GLY A 82 -3.68 23.71 3.69
N GLU A 83 -4.93 23.47 3.28
CA GLU A 83 -5.40 23.02 1.97
C GLU A 83 -4.65 23.61 0.75
N VAL A 84 -3.48 23.06 0.41
CA VAL A 84 -2.83 23.35 -0.86
C VAL A 84 -2.29 22.04 -1.39
N MET A 85 -3.02 21.42 -2.32
CA MET A 85 -2.40 20.44 -3.21
C MET A 85 -1.21 21.13 -3.88
N PRO A 86 0.02 20.61 -3.72
CA PRO A 86 1.20 21.25 -4.28
C PRO A 86 1.10 21.21 -5.81
N LYS A 87 0.97 22.39 -6.40
CA LYS A 87 0.84 22.54 -7.85
C LYS A 87 2.22 22.50 -8.51
N LEU A 88 2.32 21.92 -9.70
CA LEU A 88 3.59 21.90 -10.46
C LEU A 88 4.17 23.32 -10.70
N GLU A 89 3.31 24.35 -10.74
CA GLU A 89 3.71 25.75 -10.91
C GLU A 89 4.48 26.33 -9.72
N VAL A 90 4.35 25.75 -8.52
CA VAL A 90 5.08 26.22 -7.31
C VAL A 90 6.50 25.66 -7.23
N LEU A 91 6.87 24.76 -8.14
CA LEU A 91 8.19 24.13 -8.15
C LEU A 91 9.21 24.96 -8.89
N SER A 92 10.48 24.78 -8.52
CA SER A 92 11.57 25.33 -9.33
C SER A 92 11.47 24.78 -10.76
N GLU A 93 11.93 25.57 -11.73
CA GLU A 93 11.88 25.19 -13.14
C GLU A 93 12.53 23.81 -13.39
N ILE A 94 13.64 23.53 -12.70
CA ILE A 94 14.36 22.26 -12.75
C ILE A 94 13.44 21.12 -12.28
N GLN A 95 12.88 21.23 -11.08
CA GLN A 95 12.01 20.19 -10.51
C GLN A 95 10.79 19.95 -11.38
N ARG A 96 10.12 21.01 -11.83
CA ARG A 96 8.96 20.91 -12.72
C ARG A 96 9.31 20.20 -14.03
N LYS A 97 10.40 20.59 -14.69
CA LYS A 97 10.86 19.92 -15.92
C LYS A 97 11.22 18.47 -15.66
N SER A 98 11.91 18.16 -14.56
CA SER A 98 12.22 16.79 -14.17
C SER A 98 10.97 15.93 -13.96
N MET A 99 9.91 16.48 -13.34
CA MET A 99 8.64 15.76 -13.17
C MET A 99 7.91 15.57 -14.50
N LEU A 100 7.88 16.58 -15.36
CA LEU A 100 7.23 16.48 -16.69
C LEU A 100 7.95 15.51 -17.63
N MET A 101 9.27 15.38 -17.50
CA MET A 101 10.08 14.44 -18.28
C MET A 101 10.19 13.07 -17.63
N TRP A 102 9.59 12.86 -16.45
CA TRP A 102 9.64 11.56 -15.81
C TRP A 102 8.90 10.55 -16.68
N PRO A 103 9.53 9.43 -17.06
CA PRO A 103 8.88 8.42 -17.89
C PRO A 103 7.70 7.83 -17.11
N CYS A 104 6.48 8.19 -17.51
CA CYS A 104 5.27 7.49 -17.11
C CYS A 104 5.01 6.44 -18.17
N VAL A 105 4.88 5.17 -17.78
CA VAL A 105 4.49 4.14 -18.74
C VAL A 105 3.02 4.36 -19.05
N ASP A 106 2.75 4.73 -20.30
CA ASP A 106 1.40 4.72 -20.85
C ASP A 106 1.04 3.27 -21.20
N HIS A 107 -0.15 2.85 -20.78
CA HIS A 107 -0.70 1.57 -21.14
C HIS A 107 -1.84 1.80 -22.14
N ASP A 108 -1.79 1.10 -23.27
CA ASP A 108 -2.84 1.17 -24.30
C ASP A 108 -4.18 0.62 -23.79
N ASP A 109 -4.14 -0.25 -22.78
CA ASP A 109 -5.30 -0.81 -22.11
C ASP A 109 -5.25 -0.63 -20.59
N THR A 110 -6.43 -0.66 -19.97
CA THR A 110 -6.52 -0.83 -18.52
C THR A 110 -6.62 -2.32 -18.26
N PRO A 111 -5.74 -2.90 -17.45
CA PRO A 111 -5.70 -4.33 -17.37
C PRO A 111 -6.70 -4.79 -16.31
N TRP A 112 -7.97 -4.73 -16.69
CA TRP A 112 -9.12 -5.12 -15.89
C TRP A 112 -9.49 -6.56 -16.21
N THR A 113 -9.59 -7.39 -15.18
CA THR A 113 -10.15 -8.74 -15.32
C THR A 113 -11.44 -8.83 -14.49
N PRO A 114 -12.59 -9.13 -15.11
CA PRO A 114 -13.85 -9.26 -14.39
C PRO A 114 -13.78 -10.45 -13.43
N MET A 115 -14.45 -10.33 -12.28
CA MET A 115 -14.56 -11.42 -11.32
C MET A 115 -15.30 -12.60 -11.93
N ALA A 116 -14.68 -13.78 -11.90
CA ALA A 116 -15.30 -15.01 -12.40
C ALA A 116 -16.40 -15.53 -11.46
N LYS A 117 -16.32 -15.20 -10.18
CA LYS A 117 -17.27 -15.62 -9.14
C LYS A 117 -17.31 -14.61 -7.98
N PRO A 118 -18.30 -14.69 -7.07
CA PRO A 118 -18.40 -13.80 -5.92
C PRO A 118 -17.19 -13.89 -4.98
N LEU A 119 -16.92 -12.82 -4.24
CA LEU A 119 -15.76 -12.73 -3.35
C LEU A 119 -15.78 -13.79 -2.23
N PHE A 120 -16.97 -14.11 -1.71
CA PHE A 120 -17.17 -15.13 -0.67
C PHE A 120 -16.89 -16.56 -1.15
N GLU A 121 -16.71 -16.79 -2.45
CA GLU A 121 -16.27 -18.07 -3.02
C GLU A 121 -14.81 -18.03 -3.49
N SER A 122 -14.18 -16.85 -3.48
CA SER A 122 -12.89 -16.58 -4.11
C SER A 122 -11.72 -16.76 -3.16
N LYS A 123 -10.59 -17.21 -3.72
CA LYS A 123 -9.31 -17.22 -3.03
C LYS A 123 -8.59 -15.90 -3.24
N VAL A 124 -8.26 -15.22 -2.15
CA VAL A 124 -7.66 -13.87 -2.15
C VAL A 124 -6.19 -13.91 -1.69
N ALA A 125 -5.32 -13.13 -2.32
CA ALA A 125 -3.95 -12.90 -1.86
C ALA A 125 -3.62 -11.42 -1.70
N LEU A 126 -2.59 -11.12 -0.90
CA LEU A 126 -1.98 -9.80 -0.78
C LEU A 126 -0.74 -9.69 -1.65
N VAL A 127 -0.62 -8.56 -2.34
CA VAL A 127 0.62 -8.10 -2.95
C VAL A 127 0.85 -6.66 -2.54
N THR A 128 2.02 -6.32 -2.02
CA THR A 128 2.30 -4.97 -1.49
C THR A 128 3.60 -4.40 -2.04
N THR A 129 3.66 -3.08 -2.23
CA THR A 129 4.89 -2.36 -2.58
C THR A 129 5.59 -1.75 -1.36
N ALA A 130 5.15 -2.10 -0.15
CA ALA A 130 5.65 -1.54 1.11
C ALA A 130 7.04 -1.99 1.54
N GLY A 131 7.76 -2.77 0.72
CA GLY A 131 9.12 -3.22 1.04
C GLY A 131 9.17 -4.06 2.33
N LEU A 132 8.23 -5.00 2.48
CA LEU A 132 8.09 -5.87 3.65
C LEU A 132 8.79 -7.22 3.42
N HIS A 133 9.32 -7.79 4.49
CA HIS A 133 9.89 -9.14 4.46
C HIS A 133 9.83 -9.80 5.84
N VAL A 134 10.01 -11.11 5.87
CA VAL A 134 10.11 -11.82 7.15
C VAL A 134 11.48 -11.55 7.77
N ARG A 135 11.54 -11.46 9.09
CA ARG A 135 12.77 -11.30 9.86
C ARG A 135 13.71 -12.45 9.54
N GLY A 136 14.94 -12.11 9.12
CA GLY A 136 15.94 -13.08 8.68
C GLY A 136 16.07 -13.18 7.15
N ASP A 137 15.05 -12.74 6.40
CA ASP A 137 15.17 -12.61 4.95
C ASP A 137 16.12 -11.48 4.57
N LYS A 138 16.63 -11.55 3.33
CA LYS A 138 17.43 -10.48 2.73
C LYS A 138 16.61 -9.19 2.68
N PRO A 139 17.04 -8.06 3.29
CA PRO A 139 16.31 -6.81 3.17
C PRO A 139 16.34 -6.29 1.73
N PHE A 140 15.42 -5.38 1.39
CA PHE A 140 15.52 -4.62 0.15
C PHE A 140 16.61 -3.56 0.25
N ILE A 141 17.32 -3.30 -0.85
CA ILE A 141 18.48 -2.39 -0.86
C ILE A 141 18.42 -1.37 -1.99
N ALA A 142 18.75 -0.12 -1.71
CA ALA A 142 18.71 0.98 -2.70
C ALA A 142 19.96 1.07 -3.59
N THR A 143 21.00 0.26 -3.33
CA THR A 143 22.30 0.37 -4.00
C THR A 143 22.30 -0.21 -5.42
N GLN A 144 21.25 -0.93 -5.81
CA GLN A 144 21.09 -1.46 -7.15
C GLN A 144 20.75 -0.34 -8.13
N LYS A 145 21.33 -0.37 -9.33
CA LYS A 145 21.02 0.61 -10.38
C LYS A 145 19.54 0.47 -10.76
N GLY A 146 18.75 1.53 -10.55
CA GLY A 146 17.31 1.51 -10.80
C GLY A 146 16.44 1.10 -9.60
N GLY A 147 17.05 0.53 -8.55
CA GLY A 147 16.37 0.02 -7.35
C GLY A 147 16.30 -1.51 -7.31
N ASP A 148 15.74 -2.07 -6.24
CA ASP A 148 15.63 -3.52 -6.04
C ASP A 148 14.32 -4.05 -6.64
N THR A 149 14.38 -4.64 -7.83
CA THR A 149 13.21 -5.17 -8.55
C THR A 149 12.80 -6.58 -8.12
N SER A 150 13.49 -7.16 -7.13
CA SER A 150 13.14 -8.46 -6.57
C SER A 150 11.90 -8.40 -5.69
N PHE A 151 11.41 -9.57 -5.25
CA PHE A 151 10.30 -9.68 -4.31
C PHE A 151 10.66 -10.54 -3.11
N ARG A 152 9.83 -10.49 -2.08
CA ARG A 152 9.89 -11.36 -0.90
C ARG A 152 8.57 -12.09 -0.75
N VAL A 153 8.64 -13.33 -0.31
CA VAL A 153 7.48 -14.16 0.00
C VAL A 153 7.22 -14.04 1.49
N ILE A 154 5.98 -13.69 1.85
CA ILE A 154 5.53 -13.62 3.23
C ILE A 154 4.52 -14.75 3.43
N PRO A 155 4.86 -15.82 4.17
CA PRO A 155 3.90 -16.86 4.48
C PRO A 155 2.70 -16.26 5.23
N ARG A 156 1.48 -16.69 4.91
CA ARG A 156 0.27 -16.24 5.63
C ARG A 156 0.33 -16.56 7.12
N SER A 157 1.08 -17.59 7.51
CA SER A 157 1.32 -17.98 8.90
C SER A 157 2.31 -17.07 9.65
N ALA A 158 3.00 -16.15 8.96
CA ALA A 158 3.93 -15.23 9.60
C ALA A 158 3.18 -14.31 10.58
N GLY A 159 3.70 -14.21 11.80
CA GLY A 159 3.18 -13.26 12.77
C GLY A 159 3.52 -11.82 12.34
N VAL A 160 2.63 -10.88 12.64
CA VAL A 160 2.84 -9.44 12.37
C VAL A 160 4.19 -8.94 12.92
N ASN A 161 4.62 -9.43 14.08
CA ASN A 161 5.89 -9.05 14.72
C ASN A 161 7.15 -9.61 14.02
N ASP A 162 6.97 -10.62 13.17
CA ASP A 162 8.03 -11.22 12.36
C ASP A 162 8.19 -10.55 11.01
N ILE A 163 7.22 -9.71 10.62
CA ILE A 163 7.28 -8.94 9.38
C ILE A 163 7.93 -7.59 9.69
N VAL A 164 8.96 -7.26 8.92
CA VAL A 164 9.72 -6.01 9.05
C VAL A 164 9.75 -5.27 7.73
N GLN A 165 9.87 -3.94 7.82
CA GLN A 165 9.97 -3.07 6.65
C GLN A 165 11.42 -2.69 6.38
N SER A 166 11.87 -2.87 5.14
CA SER A 166 13.13 -2.33 4.60
C SER A 166 12.89 -1.44 3.37
N HIS A 167 11.71 -0.80 3.30
CA HIS A 167 11.41 0.20 2.28
C HIS A 167 12.46 1.32 2.26
N THR A 168 13.01 1.64 1.09
CA THR A 168 14.20 2.52 1.00
C THR A 168 13.88 3.99 0.78
N SER A 169 12.62 4.33 0.47
CA SER A 169 12.19 5.73 0.39
C SER A 169 12.22 6.38 1.77
N ILE A 170 12.75 7.60 1.81
CA ILE A 170 12.73 8.49 2.98
C ILE A 170 11.58 9.52 2.90
N GLY A 171 10.71 9.40 1.89
CA GLY A 171 9.72 10.41 1.53
C GLY A 171 8.42 10.41 2.34
N PHE A 172 8.24 9.46 3.26
CA PHE A 172 7.02 9.36 4.07
C PHE A 172 7.31 8.93 5.51
N ASP A 173 6.32 9.11 6.38
CA ASP A 173 6.41 8.71 7.79
C ASP A 173 6.06 7.23 7.96
N HIS A 174 7.03 6.45 8.44
CA HIS A 174 6.89 5.02 8.67
C HIS A 174 6.24 4.68 10.02
N THR A 175 6.05 5.66 10.91
CA THR A 175 5.59 5.38 12.29
C THR A 175 4.22 4.72 12.35
N GLY A 176 3.33 5.00 11.39
CA GLY A 176 2.02 4.34 11.27
C GLY A 176 2.18 2.83 11.06
N ILE A 177 3.03 2.45 10.11
CA ILE A 177 3.32 1.04 9.75
C ILE A 177 3.97 0.31 10.92
N TYR A 178 4.89 0.97 11.64
CA TYR A 178 5.55 0.38 12.81
C TYR A 178 4.62 0.18 14.00
N ARG A 179 3.55 0.98 14.11
CA ARG A 179 2.56 0.84 15.18
C ARG A 179 1.51 -0.22 14.86
N ASP A 180 1.06 -0.26 13.60
CA ASP A 180 0.11 -1.25 13.12
C ASP A 180 0.41 -1.60 11.67
N LEU A 181 0.91 -2.82 11.46
CA LEU A 181 1.22 -3.34 10.13
C LEU A 181 -0.03 -3.41 9.25
N ASN A 182 -1.23 -3.58 9.84
CA ASN A 182 -2.47 -3.72 9.08
C ASN A 182 -2.89 -2.44 8.35
N VAL A 183 -2.26 -1.30 8.63
CA VAL A 183 -2.46 -0.06 7.87
C VAL A 183 -1.99 -0.22 6.42
N THR A 184 -0.90 -0.95 6.21
CA THR A 184 -0.26 -1.10 4.89
C THR A 184 -0.33 -2.55 4.39
N PHE A 185 -0.39 -3.52 5.29
CA PHE A 185 -0.46 -4.94 4.99
C PHE A 185 -1.53 -5.62 5.88
N PRO A 186 -2.82 -5.55 5.46
CA PRO A 186 -3.99 -5.87 6.27
C PRO A 186 -4.20 -7.39 6.44
N ILE A 187 -3.18 -8.10 6.90
CA ILE A 187 -3.17 -9.56 7.06
C ILE A 187 -4.22 -10.04 8.06
N ASP A 188 -4.38 -9.35 9.20
CA ASP A 188 -5.37 -9.71 10.21
C ASP A 188 -6.78 -9.36 9.74
N ARG A 189 -6.94 -8.21 9.07
CA ARG A 189 -8.24 -7.78 8.52
C ARG A 189 -8.74 -8.73 7.45
N LEU A 190 -7.86 -9.26 6.60
CA LEU A 190 -8.26 -10.28 5.62
C LEU A 190 -8.71 -11.59 6.27
N LYS A 191 -8.08 -11.97 7.39
CA LYS A 191 -8.50 -13.14 8.16
C LYS A 191 -9.89 -12.93 8.77
N GLU A 192 -10.15 -11.76 9.36
CA GLU A 192 -11.48 -11.38 9.87
C GLU A 192 -12.54 -11.46 8.77
N LEU A 193 -12.23 -11.00 7.55
CA LEU A 193 -13.16 -11.08 6.42
C LEU A 193 -13.45 -12.52 5.94
N VAL A 194 -12.53 -13.46 6.15
CA VAL A 194 -12.80 -14.89 5.94
C VAL A 194 -13.69 -15.43 7.05
N ASP A 195 -13.38 -15.10 8.30
CA ASP A 195 -14.16 -15.54 9.46
C ASP A 195 -15.62 -15.03 9.39
N ASP A 196 -15.83 -13.83 8.85
CA ASP A 196 -17.14 -13.22 8.57
C ASP A 196 -17.83 -13.74 7.29
N GLY A 197 -17.21 -14.66 6.54
CA GLY A 197 -17.72 -15.22 5.30
C GLY A 197 -17.83 -14.22 4.14
N LYS A 198 -17.09 -13.12 4.18
CA LYS A 198 -17.03 -12.12 3.10
C LYS A 198 -16.07 -12.50 1.99
N ILE A 199 -15.01 -13.24 2.34
CA ILE A 199 -14.01 -13.80 1.45
C ILE A 199 -14.02 -15.32 1.60
N GLY A 200 -13.90 -16.06 0.50
CA GLY A 200 -13.93 -17.52 0.54
C GLY A 200 -12.72 -18.13 1.23
N SER A 201 -11.51 -17.77 0.81
CA SER A 201 -10.27 -18.22 1.46
C SER A 201 -9.09 -17.30 1.13
N LEU A 202 -7.97 -17.52 1.81
CA LEU A 202 -6.72 -16.79 1.57
C LEU A 202 -5.65 -17.70 0.97
N SER A 203 -4.74 -17.11 0.19
CA SER A 203 -3.51 -17.82 -0.23
C SER A 203 -2.61 -18.12 0.96
N ASP A 204 -1.77 -19.14 0.82
CA ASP A 204 -0.75 -19.49 1.83
C ASP A 204 0.47 -18.58 1.77
N ASN A 205 0.68 -17.88 0.66
CA ASN A 205 1.77 -16.93 0.46
C ASN A 205 1.26 -15.58 -0.02
N TYR A 206 1.91 -14.54 0.48
CA TYR A 206 1.78 -13.16 0.01
C TYR A 206 3.11 -12.67 -0.53
N TYR A 207 3.07 -11.59 -1.31
CA TYR A 207 4.26 -11.11 -2.00
C TYR A 207 4.49 -9.62 -1.73
N SER A 208 5.73 -9.26 -1.45
CA SER A 208 6.14 -7.88 -1.26
C SER A 208 7.22 -7.48 -2.25
N PHE A 209 7.09 -6.27 -2.78
CA PHE A 209 8.03 -5.60 -3.66
C PHE A 209 8.56 -4.33 -2.99
N MET A 210 9.69 -3.84 -3.48
CA MET A 210 10.16 -2.48 -3.18
C MET A 210 9.36 -1.46 -4.02
N GLY A 211 8.73 -0.49 -3.37
CA GLY A 211 8.04 0.61 -4.06
C GLY A 211 8.96 1.74 -4.53
N ALA A 212 10.13 1.92 -3.91
CA ALA A 212 11.06 2.99 -4.24
C ALA A 212 11.98 2.62 -5.43
N LEU A 213 11.42 2.60 -6.64
CA LEU A 213 12.13 2.28 -7.88
C LEU A 213 12.26 3.48 -8.82
N ARG A 214 13.36 3.50 -9.57
CA ARG A 214 13.60 4.43 -10.69
C ARG A 214 13.49 3.73 -12.04
N ASP A 215 13.70 2.42 -12.05
CA ASP A 215 13.57 1.56 -13.22
C ASP A 215 12.68 0.39 -12.84
N VAL A 216 11.55 0.25 -13.54
CA VAL A 216 10.55 -0.80 -13.30
C VAL A 216 10.69 -1.96 -14.27
N THR A 217 11.63 -1.91 -15.23
CA THR A 217 11.79 -2.92 -16.29
C THR A 217 11.92 -4.33 -15.71
N GLY A 218 12.73 -4.52 -14.66
CA GLY A 218 12.89 -5.82 -14.00
C GLY A 218 11.60 -6.34 -13.34
N ILE A 219 10.72 -5.46 -12.87
CA ILE A 219 9.38 -5.88 -12.39
C ILE A 219 8.51 -6.30 -13.56
N VAL A 220 8.49 -5.50 -14.63
CA VAL A 220 7.63 -5.72 -15.80
C VAL A 220 7.99 -7.03 -16.50
N GLU A 221 9.28 -7.29 -16.69
CA GLU A 221 9.77 -8.38 -17.53
C GLU A 221 10.01 -9.69 -16.76
N GLU A 222 10.35 -9.60 -15.46
CA GLU A 222 10.80 -10.76 -14.69
C GLU A 222 9.93 -11.05 -13.46
N SER A 223 10.04 -10.21 -12.43
CA SER A 223 9.51 -10.54 -11.11
C SER A 223 7.97 -10.45 -11.02
N GLY A 224 7.35 -9.52 -11.75
CA GLY A 224 5.90 -9.41 -11.89
C GLY A 224 5.29 -10.65 -12.55
N PRO A 225 5.73 -11.05 -13.77
CA PRO A 225 5.29 -12.29 -14.41
C PRO A 225 5.53 -13.53 -13.56
N GLU A 226 6.63 -13.59 -12.80
CA GLU A 226 6.89 -14.70 -11.89
C GLU A 226 5.88 -14.80 -10.76
N VAL A 227 5.64 -13.71 -10.03
CA VAL A 227 4.66 -13.70 -8.93
C VAL A 227 3.25 -13.96 -9.46
N ALA A 228 2.90 -13.43 -10.62
CA ALA A 228 1.61 -13.71 -11.27
C ALA A 228 1.42 -15.21 -11.58
N ARG A 229 2.47 -15.91 -12.03
CA ARG A 229 2.44 -17.37 -12.22
C ARG A 229 2.23 -18.10 -10.90
N ARG A 230 3.01 -17.76 -9.86
CA ARG A 230 2.89 -18.39 -8.53
C ARG A 230 1.49 -18.24 -7.93
N LEU A 231 0.92 -17.04 -7.98
CA LEU A 231 -0.45 -16.77 -7.51
C LEU A 231 -1.48 -17.60 -8.26
N LYS A 232 -1.32 -17.73 -9.59
CA LYS A 232 -2.20 -18.55 -10.41
C LYS A 232 -2.08 -20.04 -10.05
N ASP A 233 -0.87 -20.52 -9.82
CA ASP A 233 -0.60 -21.91 -9.43
C ASP A 233 -1.16 -22.22 -8.01
N GLU A 234 -1.19 -21.22 -7.13
CA GLU A 234 -1.83 -21.28 -5.81
C GLU A 234 -3.38 -21.23 -5.87
N GLY A 235 -3.95 -21.05 -7.07
CA GLY A 235 -5.39 -20.93 -7.29
C GLY A 235 -5.96 -19.60 -6.81
N VAL A 236 -5.14 -18.56 -6.71
CA VAL A 236 -5.60 -17.21 -6.35
C VAL A 236 -6.39 -16.62 -7.51
N GLU A 237 -7.54 -16.06 -7.18
CA GLU A 237 -8.45 -15.46 -8.16
C GLU A 237 -8.58 -13.96 -7.99
N VAL A 238 -8.26 -13.44 -6.80
CA VAL A 238 -8.32 -12.02 -6.49
C VAL A 238 -7.05 -11.62 -5.74
N VAL A 239 -6.42 -10.53 -6.18
CA VAL A 239 -5.27 -9.94 -5.50
C VAL A 239 -5.66 -8.58 -4.95
N LEU A 240 -5.47 -8.39 -3.65
CA LEU A 240 -5.51 -7.08 -3.02
C LEU A 240 -4.11 -6.46 -3.10
N LEU A 241 -4.00 -5.37 -3.85
CA LEU A 241 -2.78 -4.59 -3.97
C LEU A 241 -2.77 -3.48 -2.95
N THR A 242 -1.72 -3.38 -2.15
CA THR A 242 -1.55 -2.31 -1.17
C THR A 242 -0.30 -1.46 -1.44
N PRO A 243 -0.44 -0.13 -1.54
CA PRO A 243 0.69 0.78 -1.61
C PRO A 243 1.37 0.90 -0.24
N THR A 244 2.45 1.68 -0.18
CA THR A 244 3.08 2.05 1.10
C THR A 244 2.36 3.20 1.76
#